data_AF-A0A3M6VK34-F1
#
_entry.id   AF-A0A3M6VK34-F1
#
_cell.length_a   1.000
_cell.length_b   1.000
_cell.length_c   1.000
_cell.angle_alpha   90.00
_cell.angle_beta   90.00
_cell.angle_gamma   90.00
#
_symmetry.space_group_name_H-M   'P 1'
#
loop_
_entity.id
_entity.type
_entity.pdbx_description
1 polymer ?
#
loop_
_entity_poly.entity_id
_entity_poly.type
_entity_poly.pdbx_seq_one_letter_code
_entity_poly.pdbx_strand_id
1 'polypeptide(L)'
;MLKKIMSRALVSQLIPPLRGQWHKGQQGRVGVLGGSFEYTGAPFYAGVASLKTGADLCHIFCVQEAAVPIKSYSPELIVHPLLRSDASLADLEESQRARALLEAVERITQVLPRLDALVIGPGLGRDASVQEIVRKIIEKAKEANLPLILDGDALYFISLEPGMVKGYKNAILTPNAVSVGHL
;
A
#
# COMPACT_ATOMS: atom_id res chain seq x y z
N MET A 1 30.34 -11.70 -0.73
CA MET A 1 28.93 -12.05 -1.01
C MET A 1 28.57 -11.49 -2.38
N LEU A 2 28.16 -12.34 -3.31
CA LEU A 2 28.03 -12.02 -4.74
C LEU A 2 27.12 -10.78 -4.97
N LYS A 3 27.72 -9.66 -5.38
CA LYS A 3 27.00 -8.61 -6.12
C LYS A 3 26.63 -9.22 -7.47
N LYS A 4 25.52 -9.95 -7.55
CA LYS A 4 24.88 -10.27 -8.83
C LYS A 4 24.38 -8.94 -9.38
N ILE A 5 25.21 -8.31 -10.23
CA ILE A 5 24.76 -7.20 -11.07
C ILE A 5 23.59 -7.79 -11.88
N MET A 6 22.36 -7.30 -11.63
CA MET A 6 21.24 -7.63 -12.50
C MET A 6 21.62 -7.15 -13.90
N SER A 7 21.82 -8.11 -14.81
CA SER A 7 22.19 -7.78 -16.18
C SER A 7 21.00 -7.10 -16.86
N ARG A 8 21.28 -6.17 -17.79
CA ARG A 8 20.27 -5.52 -18.62
C ARG A 8 19.34 -6.54 -19.31
N ALA A 9 19.89 -7.70 -19.67
CA ALA A 9 19.15 -8.80 -20.28
C ALA A 9 18.03 -9.36 -19.37
N LEU A 10 18.29 -9.48 -18.06
CA LEU A 10 17.27 -9.93 -17.10
C LEU A 10 16.15 -8.89 -16.97
N VAL A 11 16.50 -7.61 -16.86
CA VAL A 11 15.52 -6.53 -16.73
C VAL A 11 14.63 -6.45 -17.97
N SER A 12 15.19 -6.58 -19.17
CA SER A 12 14.40 -6.55 -20.41
C SER A 12 13.40 -7.69 -20.53
N GLN A 13 13.62 -8.81 -19.86
CA GLN A 13 12.67 -9.94 -19.85
C GLN A 13 11.47 -9.71 -18.91
N LEU A 14 11.58 -8.77 -17.98
CA LEU A 14 10.54 -8.46 -16.99
C LEU A 14 9.58 -7.36 -17.46
N ILE A 15 10.00 -6.52 -18.42
CA ILE A 15 9.21 -5.40 -18.92
C ILE A 15 8.16 -5.91 -19.90
N PRO A 16 6.84 -5.73 -19.63
CA PRO A 16 5.81 -6.15 -20.56
C PRO A 16 5.87 -5.34 -21.87
N PRO A 17 5.63 -5.97 -23.04
CA PRO A 17 5.66 -5.26 -24.31
C PRO A 17 4.47 -4.31 -24.44
N LEU A 18 4.69 -3.14 -25.05
CA LEU A 18 3.63 -2.23 -25.47
C LEU A 18 2.97 -2.75 -26.74
N ARG A 19 1.64 -2.92 -26.74
CA ARG A 19 0.86 -3.38 -27.91
C ARG A 19 -0.34 -2.47 -28.13
N GLY A 20 -0.62 -2.09 -29.38
CA GLY A 20 -1.66 -1.10 -29.72
C GLY A 20 -3.12 -1.52 -29.43
N GLN A 21 -3.37 -2.78 -29.04
CA GLN A 21 -4.70 -3.28 -28.66
C GLN A 21 -5.00 -3.10 -27.16
N TRP A 22 -4.02 -2.63 -26.38
CA TRP A 22 -4.15 -2.54 -24.94
C TRP A 22 -4.79 -1.21 -24.55
N HIS A 23 -5.58 -1.22 -23.48
CA HIS A 23 -6.25 -0.05 -22.93
C HIS A 23 -5.82 0.18 -21.49
N LYS A 24 -6.05 1.41 -21.00
CA LYS A 24 -5.71 1.84 -19.65
C LYS A 24 -6.24 0.86 -18.59
N GLY A 25 -5.36 0.39 -17.73
CA GLY A 25 -5.63 -0.57 -16.67
C GLY A 25 -5.29 -2.01 -17.04
N GLN A 26 -4.73 -2.26 -18.23
CA GLN A 26 -4.24 -3.59 -18.62
C GLN A 26 -2.74 -3.74 -18.37
N GLN A 27 -1.99 -2.65 -18.20
CA GLN A 27 -0.55 -2.65 -17.90
C GLN A 27 -0.25 -2.23 -16.45
N GLY A 28 -0.94 -2.88 -15.50
CA GLY A 28 -0.62 -2.74 -14.09
C GLY A 28 -1.40 -1.63 -13.38
N ARG A 29 -2.06 -2.03 -12.30
CA ARG A 29 -2.84 -1.19 -11.40
C ARG A 29 -2.28 -1.38 -10.00
N VAL A 30 -1.58 -0.37 -9.50
CA VAL A 30 -0.88 -0.45 -8.20
C VAL A 30 -1.72 0.25 -7.14
N GLY A 31 -1.89 -0.39 -5.99
CA GLY A 31 -2.38 0.26 -4.77
C GLY A 31 -1.23 0.61 -3.84
N VAL A 32 -1.34 1.72 -3.12
CA VAL A 32 -0.44 2.10 -2.02
C VAL A 32 -1.30 2.42 -0.80
N LEU A 33 -1.19 1.59 0.24
CA LEU A 33 -1.79 1.81 1.55
C LEU A 33 -0.74 2.50 2.44
N GLY A 34 -0.92 3.80 2.68
CA GLY A 34 0.11 4.65 3.27
C GLY A 34 -0.35 6.08 3.47
N GLY A 35 0.46 6.92 4.08
CA GLY A 35 0.14 8.32 4.34
C GLY A 35 -0.65 8.53 5.63
N SER A 36 -0.03 9.29 6.50
CA SER A 36 -0.51 9.76 7.80
C SER A 36 -0.48 11.29 7.82
N PHE A 37 -0.88 11.90 8.93
CA PHE A 37 -0.85 13.35 9.11
C PHE A 37 0.52 13.96 8.77
N GLU A 38 1.59 13.34 9.23
CA GLU A 38 2.97 13.83 9.06
C GLU A 38 3.60 13.35 7.74
N TYR A 39 3.39 12.07 7.40
CA TYR A 39 4.14 11.41 6.32
C TYR A 39 3.37 11.34 5.01
N THR A 40 3.10 12.51 4.43
CA THR A 40 2.36 12.61 3.15
C THR A 40 3.23 12.32 1.91
N GLY A 41 4.55 12.54 1.99
CA GLY A 41 5.46 12.36 0.86
C GLY A 41 5.78 10.89 0.53
N ALA A 42 5.87 10.03 1.54
CA ALA A 42 6.20 8.61 1.36
C ALA A 42 5.24 7.86 0.42
N PRO A 43 3.90 7.91 0.60
CA PRO A 43 2.97 7.26 -0.33
C PRO A 43 2.99 7.90 -1.73
N PHE A 44 3.24 9.21 -1.82
CA PHE A 44 3.38 9.90 -3.10
C PHE A 44 4.56 9.35 -3.90
N TYR A 45 5.75 9.22 -3.30
CA TYR A 45 6.92 8.72 -4.01
C TYR A 45 6.74 7.26 -4.45
N ALA A 46 6.15 6.41 -3.60
CA ALA A 46 5.81 5.04 -3.98
C ALA A 46 4.83 5.01 -5.18
N GLY A 47 3.80 5.85 -5.13
CA GLY A 47 2.80 5.93 -6.20
C GLY A 47 3.37 6.44 -7.51
N VAL A 48 4.08 7.58 -7.51
CA VAL A 48 4.68 8.16 -8.72
C VAL A 48 5.78 7.26 -9.29
N ALA A 49 6.56 6.59 -8.44
CA ALA A 49 7.52 5.60 -8.92
C ALA A 49 6.82 4.50 -9.73
N SER A 50 5.68 3.98 -9.26
CA SER A 50 4.93 2.96 -10.00
C SER A 50 4.51 3.44 -11.40
N LEU A 51 3.97 4.67 -11.49
CA LEU A 51 3.57 5.28 -12.76
C LEU A 51 4.77 5.50 -13.68
N LYS A 52 5.88 6.04 -13.16
CA LYS A 52 7.11 6.27 -13.94
C LYS A 52 7.78 4.97 -14.41
N THR A 53 7.52 3.85 -13.72
CA THR A 53 7.98 2.52 -14.15
C THR A 53 7.01 1.80 -15.10
N GLY A 54 5.89 2.43 -15.45
CA GLY A 54 4.98 1.96 -16.50
C GLY A 54 3.65 1.37 -16.00
N ALA A 55 3.30 1.54 -14.72
CA ALA A 55 1.94 1.19 -14.27
C ALA A 55 0.90 2.16 -14.88
N ASP A 56 -0.20 1.63 -15.40
CA ASP A 56 -1.28 2.43 -15.99
C ASP A 56 -2.04 3.27 -14.96
N LEU A 57 -2.18 2.75 -13.75
CA LEU A 57 -2.98 3.35 -12.68
C LEU A 57 -2.29 3.16 -11.32
N CYS A 58 -2.36 4.21 -10.50
CA CYS A 58 -1.96 4.14 -9.11
C CYS A 58 -3.07 4.69 -8.21
N HIS A 59 -3.48 3.86 -7.25
CA HIS A 59 -4.42 4.20 -6.19
C HIS A 59 -3.65 4.42 -4.88
N ILE A 60 -3.86 5.55 -4.20
CA ILE A 60 -3.32 5.79 -2.87
C ILE A 60 -4.47 5.77 -1.86
N PHE A 61 -4.35 4.97 -0.81
CA PHE A 61 -5.27 4.91 0.31
C PHE A 61 -4.56 5.50 1.53
N CYS A 62 -5.02 6.67 1.95
CA CYS A 62 -4.40 7.44 3.02
C CYS A 62 -5.42 7.95 4.04
N VAL A 63 -4.94 8.57 5.13
CA VAL A 63 -5.81 9.32 6.04
C VAL A 63 -6.33 10.60 5.36
N GLN A 64 -7.44 11.15 5.86
CA GLN A 64 -8.11 12.31 5.26
C GLN A 64 -7.19 13.53 5.17
N GLU A 65 -6.38 13.74 6.21
CA GLU A 65 -5.46 14.87 6.37
C GLU A 65 -4.32 14.83 5.35
N ALA A 66 -3.91 13.62 4.93
CA ALA A 66 -2.86 13.41 3.94
C ALA A 66 -3.34 13.62 2.49
N ALA A 67 -4.66 13.57 2.25
CA ALA A 67 -5.19 13.49 0.90
C ALA A 67 -4.99 14.77 0.09
N VAL A 68 -5.20 15.96 0.69
CA VAL A 68 -5.01 17.24 0.00
C VAL A 68 -3.54 17.47 -0.38
N PRO A 69 -2.57 17.32 0.55
CA PRO A 69 -1.15 17.37 0.20
C PRO A 69 -0.76 16.42 -0.93
N ILE A 70 -1.14 15.14 -0.84
CA ILE A 70 -0.79 14.13 -1.85
C ILE A 70 -1.38 14.49 -3.23
N LYS A 71 -2.66 14.90 -3.28
CA LYS A 71 -3.32 15.33 -4.52
C LYS A 71 -2.68 16.58 -5.13
N SER A 72 -2.10 17.44 -4.31
CA SER A 72 -1.44 18.67 -4.78
C SER A 72 -0.08 18.40 -5.44
N TYR A 73 0.53 17.24 -5.20
CA TYR A 73 1.81 16.87 -5.81
C TYR A 73 1.67 16.31 -7.23
N SER A 74 0.54 15.63 -7.56
CA SER A 74 0.27 15.15 -8.92
C SER A 74 -1.22 14.89 -9.16
N PRO A 75 -1.78 15.30 -10.32
CA PRO A 75 -3.15 14.98 -10.71
C PRO A 75 -3.32 13.55 -11.26
N GLU A 76 -2.23 12.80 -11.48
CA GLU A 76 -2.26 11.46 -12.08
C GLU A 76 -2.66 10.36 -11.08
N LEU A 77 -2.41 10.61 -9.79
CA LEU A 77 -2.68 9.67 -8.70
C LEU A 77 -4.16 9.68 -8.31
N ILE A 78 -4.74 8.49 -8.15
CA ILE A 78 -6.11 8.36 -7.63
C ILE A 78 -6.04 8.23 -6.11
N VAL A 79 -6.29 9.33 -5.40
CA VAL A 79 -6.13 9.41 -3.94
C VAL A 79 -7.46 9.24 -3.20
N HIS A 80 -7.54 8.21 -2.37
CA HIS A 80 -8.69 7.77 -1.59
C HIS A 80 -8.44 8.02 -0.09
N PRO A 81 -9.09 9.03 0.52
CA PRO A 81 -8.99 9.27 1.96
C PRO A 81 -9.85 8.28 2.75
N LEU A 82 -9.39 7.03 2.89
CA LEU A 82 -10.16 5.95 3.50
C LEU A 82 -9.60 5.47 4.83
N LEU A 83 -8.33 5.74 5.13
CA LEU A 83 -7.78 5.41 6.45
C LEU A 83 -8.31 6.37 7.51
N ARG A 84 -8.41 5.88 8.74
CA ARG A 84 -8.84 6.64 9.92
C ARG A 84 -7.72 6.64 10.93
N SER A 85 -7.20 7.82 11.28
CA SER A 85 -6.21 8.02 12.36
C SER A 85 -6.88 7.98 13.73
N ASP A 86 -6.11 7.78 14.80
CA ASP A 86 -6.65 7.76 16.16
C ASP A 86 -7.26 9.13 16.50
N ALA A 87 -6.61 10.21 16.05
CA ALA A 87 -7.11 11.58 16.17
C ALA A 87 -8.46 11.78 15.47
N SER A 88 -8.65 11.25 14.25
CA SER A 88 -9.92 11.39 13.51
C SER A 88 -11.11 10.66 14.18
N LEU A 89 -10.81 9.75 15.10
CA LEU A 89 -11.79 8.93 15.80
C LEU A 89 -11.93 9.33 17.28
N ALA A 90 -11.12 10.26 17.79
CA ALA A 90 -11.00 10.55 19.22
C ALA A 90 -12.33 10.92 19.89
N ASP A 91 -13.15 11.73 19.22
CA ASP A 91 -14.43 12.23 19.72
C ASP A 91 -15.64 11.34 19.35
N LEU A 92 -15.40 10.17 18.77
CA LEU A 92 -16.46 9.24 18.38
C LEU A 92 -16.75 8.23 19.48
N GLU A 93 -18.04 7.96 19.65
CA GLU A 93 -18.50 6.84 20.48
C GLU A 93 -18.00 5.51 19.90
N GLU A 94 -17.85 4.49 20.75
CA GLU A 94 -17.26 3.21 20.37
C GLU A 94 -17.98 2.53 19.18
N SER A 95 -19.31 2.61 19.16
CA SER A 95 -20.11 2.08 18.05
C SER A 95 -19.89 2.82 16.72
N GLN A 96 -19.63 4.12 16.78
CA GLN A 96 -19.33 4.96 15.61
C GLN A 96 -17.90 4.70 15.11
N ARG A 97 -16.95 4.55 16.04
CA ARG A 97 -15.56 4.15 15.74
C ARG A 97 -15.53 2.82 15.00
N ALA A 98 -16.18 1.79 15.54
CA ALA A 98 -16.25 0.47 14.91
C ALA A 98 -16.87 0.54 13.50
N ARG A 99 -17.93 1.31 13.32
CA ARG A 99 -18.57 1.52 12.00
C ARG A 99 -17.64 2.22 11.01
N ALA A 100 -16.90 3.25 11.44
CA ALA A 100 -15.97 3.97 10.58
C ALA A 100 -14.80 3.09 10.12
N LEU A 101 -14.27 2.24 11.00
CA LEU A 101 -13.23 1.25 10.68
C LEU A 101 -13.75 0.19 9.71
N LEU A 102 -14.96 -0.32 9.94
CA LEU A 102 -15.59 -1.29 9.05
C LEU A 102 -15.81 -0.70 7.64
N GLU A 103 -16.35 0.52 7.56
CA GLU A 103 -16.58 1.20 6.28
C GLU A 103 -15.25 1.41 5.51
N ALA A 104 -14.18 1.82 6.21
CA ALA A 104 -12.86 1.96 5.62
C ALA A 104 -12.39 0.64 4.97
N VAL A 105 -12.49 -0.46 5.71
CA VAL A 105 -12.09 -1.79 5.24
C VAL A 105 -12.94 -2.24 4.05
N GLU A 106 -14.26 -2.08 4.11
CA GLU A 106 -15.18 -2.44 3.02
C GLU A 106 -14.86 -1.67 1.74
N ARG A 107 -14.68 -0.36 1.84
CA ARG A 107 -14.41 0.50 0.68
C ARG A 107 -13.05 0.23 0.03
N ILE A 108 -12.02 -0.03 0.83
CA ILE A 108 -10.70 -0.43 0.29
C ILE A 108 -10.81 -1.83 -0.34
N THR A 109 -11.50 -2.77 0.31
CA THR A 109 -11.70 -4.15 -0.18
C THR A 109 -12.38 -4.18 -1.55
N GLN A 110 -13.33 -3.28 -1.82
CA GLN A 110 -13.98 -3.16 -3.13
C GLN A 110 -13.02 -2.79 -4.28
N VAL A 111 -11.88 -2.19 -3.97
CA VAL A 111 -10.88 -1.81 -4.97
C VAL A 111 -9.85 -2.92 -5.19
N LEU A 112 -9.57 -3.77 -4.19
CA LEU A 112 -8.54 -4.81 -4.25
C LEU A 112 -8.61 -5.71 -5.51
N PRO A 113 -9.79 -6.19 -5.97
CA PRO A 113 -9.86 -7.04 -7.18
C PRO A 113 -9.43 -6.35 -8.47
N ARG A 114 -9.29 -5.02 -8.45
CA ARG A 114 -8.84 -4.21 -9.59
C ARG A 114 -7.34 -3.95 -9.54
N LEU A 115 -6.65 -4.31 -8.47
CA LEU A 115 -5.23 -4.10 -8.32
C LEU A 115 -4.46 -5.33 -8.80
N ASP A 116 -3.29 -5.11 -9.37
CA ASP A 116 -2.35 -6.16 -9.75
C ASP A 116 -1.24 -6.31 -8.68
N ALA A 117 -1.04 -5.29 -7.84
CA ALA A 117 -0.20 -5.33 -6.64
C ALA A 117 -0.62 -4.27 -5.61
N LEU A 118 -0.37 -4.53 -4.33
CA LEU A 118 -0.60 -3.60 -3.22
C LEU A 118 0.67 -3.39 -2.40
N VAL A 119 1.14 -2.15 -2.37
CA VAL A 119 2.21 -1.68 -1.48
C VAL A 119 1.57 -1.22 -0.17
N ILE A 120 2.11 -1.64 0.97
CA ILE A 120 1.62 -1.28 2.30
C ILE A 120 2.78 -0.79 3.13
N GLY A 121 2.62 0.36 3.79
CA GLY A 121 3.64 0.86 4.71
C GLY A 121 4.14 2.28 4.52
N PRO A 122 4.27 2.82 3.29
CA PRO A 122 4.85 4.14 3.08
C PRO A 122 4.11 5.23 3.88
N GLY A 123 4.69 5.66 5.00
CA GLY A 123 4.16 6.70 5.86
C GLY A 123 2.84 6.37 6.56
N LEU A 124 2.53 5.11 6.86
CA LEU A 124 1.30 4.75 7.60
C LEU A 124 1.26 5.35 9.00
N GLY A 125 2.41 5.60 9.62
CA GLY A 125 2.50 6.01 11.01
C GLY A 125 2.26 4.85 11.97
N ARG A 126 1.75 5.19 13.17
CA ARG A 126 1.63 4.26 14.32
C ARG A 126 0.24 4.28 14.98
N ASP A 127 -0.74 4.92 14.36
CA ASP A 127 -2.12 4.93 14.85
C ASP A 127 -2.66 3.48 14.97
N ALA A 128 -3.27 3.17 16.11
CA ALA A 128 -3.84 1.84 16.38
C ALA A 128 -5.01 1.54 15.43
N SER A 129 -5.84 2.54 15.15
CA SER A 129 -6.93 2.46 14.18
C SER A 129 -6.45 2.12 12.77
N VAL A 130 -5.33 2.69 12.33
CA VAL A 130 -4.72 2.42 11.03
C VAL A 130 -4.17 0.99 11.01
N GLN A 131 -3.48 0.56 12.07
CA GLN A 131 -2.99 -0.81 12.19
C GLN A 131 -4.14 -1.83 12.09
N GLU A 132 -5.30 -1.57 12.71
CA GLU A 132 -6.46 -2.45 12.61
C GLU A 132 -6.98 -2.57 11.18
N ILE A 133 -7.11 -1.44 10.46
CA ILE A 133 -7.52 -1.43 9.05
C ILE A 133 -6.50 -2.23 8.22
N VAL A 134 -5.21 -1.96 8.39
CA VAL A 134 -4.12 -2.63 7.65
C VAL A 134 -4.16 -4.14 7.84
N ARG A 135 -4.33 -4.62 9.08
CA ARG A 135 -4.45 -6.05 9.37
C ARG A 135 -5.59 -6.69 8.57
N LYS A 136 -6.79 -6.09 8.61
CA LYS A 136 -7.96 -6.59 7.87
C LYS A 136 -7.76 -6.53 6.36
N ILE A 137 -7.08 -5.49 5.85
CA ILE A 137 -6.77 -5.38 4.41
C ILE A 137 -5.74 -6.42 3.96
N ILE A 138 -4.73 -6.73 4.77
CA ILE A 138 -3.79 -7.82 4.48
C ILE A 138 -4.53 -9.16 4.41
N GLU A 139 -5.44 -9.44 5.34
CA GLU A 139 -6.29 -10.64 5.29
C GLU A 139 -7.09 -10.72 3.98
N LYS A 140 -7.78 -9.63 3.59
CA LYS A 140 -8.56 -9.58 2.36
C LYS A 140 -7.72 -9.66 1.08
N ALA A 141 -6.54 -9.06 1.08
CA ALA A 141 -5.61 -9.17 -0.05
C ALA A 141 -5.08 -10.60 -0.20
N LYS A 142 -4.81 -11.29 0.91
CA LYS A 142 -4.42 -12.71 0.91
C LYS A 142 -5.52 -13.62 0.38
N GLU A 143 -6.77 -13.40 0.80
CA GLU A 143 -7.95 -14.10 0.26
C GLU A 143 -8.07 -13.94 -1.26
N ALA A 144 -7.74 -12.76 -1.78
CA ALA A 144 -7.72 -12.45 -3.22
C ALA A 144 -6.44 -12.90 -3.95
N ASN A 145 -5.48 -13.52 -3.26
CA ASN A 145 -4.15 -13.88 -3.77
C ASN A 145 -3.38 -12.70 -4.40
N LEU A 146 -3.63 -11.47 -3.93
CA LEU A 146 -3.05 -10.22 -4.45
C LEU A 146 -1.58 -10.07 -4.02
N PRO A 147 -0.64 -9.84 -4.95
CA PRO A 147 0.75 -9.54 -4.59
C PRO A 147 0.89 -8.37 -3.62
N LEU A 148 1.60 -8.60 -2.52
CA LEU A 148 1.87 -7.62 -1.47
C LEU A 148 3.33 -7.19 -1.45
N ILE A 149 3.57 -5.89 -1.32
CA ILE A 149 4.87 -5.32 -1.02
C ILE A 149 4.75 -4.60 0.33
N LEU A 150 5.54 -5.02 1.31
CA LEU A 150 5.44 -4.56 2.69
C LEU A 150 6.70 -3.81 3.04
N ASP A 151 6.55 -2.51 3.25
CA ASP A 151 7.66 -1.57 3.46
C ASP A 151 7.44 -0.75 4.73
N GLY A 152 8.47 -0.02 5.17
CA GLY A 152 8.38 0.99 6.22
C GLY A 152 7.56 0.55 7.44
N ASP A 153 6.48 1.28 7.71
CA ASP A 153 5.64 1.06 8.90
C ASP A 153 4.90 -0.28 8.91
N ALA A 154 4.66 -0.88 7.74
CA ALA A 154 4.05 -2.21 7.68
C ALA A 154 4.98 -3.27 8.28
N LEU A 155 6.30 -3.13 8.12
CA LEU A 155 7.28 -4.06 8.70
C LEU A 155 7.27 -4.02 10.22
N TYR A 156 7.05 -2.85 10.82
CA TYR A 156 6.84 -2.75 12.26
C TYR A 156 5.56 -3.49 12.67
N PHE A 157 4.44 -3.30 11.98
CA PHE A 157 3.22 -4.05 12.31
C PHE A 157 3.41 -5.57 12.19
N ILE A 158 4.17 -6.02 11.18
CA ILE A 158 4.53 -7.43 10.99
C ILE A 158 5.44 -7.94 12.11
N SER A 159 6.38 -7.12 12.61
CA SER A 159 7.25 -7.51 13.73
C SER A 159 6.45 -7.78 15.01
N LEU A 160 5.34 -7.06 15.20
CA LEU A 160 4.44 -7.28 16.33
C LEU A 160 3.55 -8.51 16.12
N GLU A 161 3.12 -8.75 14.88
CA GLU A 161 2.24 -9.87 14.53
C GLU A 161 2.69 -10.58 13.24
N PRO A 162 3.71 -11.46 13.32
CA PRO A 162 4.25 -12.14 12.12
C PRO A 162 3.21 -13.01 11.41
N GLY A 163 2.17 -13.44 12.13
CA GLY A 163 1.04 -14.22 11.61
C GLY A 163 0.28 -13.54 10.47
N MET A 164 0.33 -12.19 10.38
CA MET A 164 -0.31 -11.44 9.29
C MET A 164 0.14 -11.95 7.91
N VAL A 165 1.41 -12.35 7.76
CA VAL A 165 2.01 -12.69 6.46
C VAL A 165 2.70 -14.04 6.42
N LYS A 166 2.87 -14.71 7.56
CA LYS A 166 3.48 -16.04 7.63
C LYS A 166 2.75 -17.03 6.71
N GLY A 167 3.52 -17.71 5.85
CA GLY A 167 3.01 -18.69 4.90
C GLY A 167 2.42 -18.12 3.61
N TYR A 168 2.29 -16.80 3.48
CA TYR A 168 1.82 -16.17 2.25
C TYR A 168 2.97 -15.99 1.25
N LYS A 169 2.88 -16.65 0.10
CA LYS A 169 3.99 -16.72 -0.88
C LYS A 169 4.07 -15.51 -1.82
N ASN A 170 2.98 -14.75 -1.96
CA ASN A 170 2.89 -13.57 -2.81
C ASN A 170 3.18 -12.28 -2.03
N ALA A 171 4.08 -12.32 -1.04
CA ALA A 171 4.53 -11.15 -0.30
C ALA A 171 6.03 -10.91 -0.49
N ILE A 172 6.39 -9.64 -0.67
CA ILE A 172 7.76 -9.14 -0.67
C ILE A 172 7.91 -8.19 0.52
N LEU A 173 8.85 -8.46 1.42
CA LEU A 173 9.19 -7.56 2.52
C LEU A 173 10.46 -6.78 2.13
N THR A 174 10.48 -5.47 2.39
CA THR A 174 11.61 -4.59 2.02
C THR A 174 12.30 -3.98 3.24
N PRO A 175 12.84 -4.79 4.18
CA PRO A 175 13.47 -4.24 5.37
C PRO A 175 14.77 -3.50 5.08
N ASN A 176 15.02 -2.46 5.87
CA ASN A 176 16.34 -1.84 5.99
C ASN A 176 17.14 -2.56 7.09
N ALA A 177 18.37 -2.10 7.33
CA ALA A 177 19.26 -2.72 8.32
C ALA A 177 18.69 -2.71 9.76
N VAL A 178 17.80 -1.77 10.09
CA VAL A 178 17.17 -1.70 11.41
C VAL A 178 15.97 -2.65 11.45
N SER A 179 15.06 -2.56 10.48
CA SER A 179 13.83 -3.36 10.50
C SER A 179 14.06 -4.87 10.33
N VAL A 180 15.17 -5.29 9.70
CA VAL A 180 15.51 -6.72 9.61
C VAL A 180 15.82 -7.35 10.96
N GLY A 181 16.31 -6.58 11.95
CA GLY A 181 16.57 -7.10 13.30
C GLY A 181 15.30 -7.38 14.11
N HIS A 182 14.15 -6.93 13.61
CA HIS A 182 12.85 -7.05 14.26
C HIS A 182 11.90 -8.04 13.56
N LEU A 183 12.27 -8.58 12.39
CA LEU A 183 11.46 -9.53 11.58
C LEU A 183 11.95 -10.96 11.74
#